data_AF-G5K189-F1
#
_entry.id   AF-G5K189-F1
#
_cell.length_a   1.000
_cell.length_b   1.000
_cell.length_c   1.000
_cell.angle_alpha   90.00
_cell.angle_beta   90.00
_cell.angle_gamma   90.00
#
_symmetry.space_group_name_H-M   'P 1'
#
loop_
_entity.id
_entity.type
_entity.pdbx_description
1 polymer ?
#
loop_
_entity_poly.entity_id
_entity_poly.type
_entity_poly.pdbx_seq_one_letter_code
_entity_poly.pdbx_strand_id
1 'polypeptide(L)'
;MKEMGILNLNACIAYTDKQSPFLNQASRNFHDSLGFELVGRFHQSGYKFEQWFDMIWMEKRIGKHTSPMNPPRQFGEIYDKAKDKS
;
A
#
# COMPACT_ATOMS: atom_id res chain seq x y z
N MET A 1 -2.08 -13.10 -1.89
CA MET A 1 -0.92 -12.21 -2.00
C MET A 1 0.39 -12.86 -1.58
N LYS A 2 0.58 -13.23 -0.31
CA LYS A 2 1.84 -13.89 0.13
C LYS A 2 2.15 -15.16 -0.65
N GLU A 3 1.13 -15.98 -0.90
CA GLU A 3 1.28 -17.20 -1.72
C GLU A 3 1.67 -16.90 -3.18
N MET A 4 1.31 -15.74 -3.71
CA MET A 4 1.73 -15.27 -5.02
C MET A 4 3.18 -14.80 -5.04
N GLY A 5 3.92 -14.85 -3.93
CA GLY A 5 5.26 -14.28 -3.84
C GLY A 5 5.27 -12.75 -3.70
N ILE A 6 4.12 -12.11 -3.50
CA ILE A 6 4.03 -10.67 -3.18
C ILE A 6 4.27 -10.52 -1.68
N LEU A 7 5.35 -9.83 -1.31
CA LEU A 7 5.81 -9.73 0.09
C LEU A 7 5.55 -8.38 0.74
N ASN A 8 5.39 -7.33 -0.06
CA ASN A 8 5.14 -5.96 0.40
C ASN A 8 3.91 -5.39 -0.32
N LEU A 9 3.14 -4.60 0.41
CA LEU A 9 2.05 -3.79 -0.11
C LEU A 9 2.45 -2.33 0.04
N ASN A 10 2.28 -1.53 -1.02
CA ASN A 10 2.59 -0.11 -1.01
C ASN A 10 1.35 0.70 -1.37
N ALA A 11 1.14 1.81 -0.68
CA ALA A 11 0.05 2.75 -0.93
C ALA A 11 0.63 4.16 -1.14
N CYS A 12 0.30 4.78 -2.27
CA CYS A 12 0.57 6.20 -2.54
C CYS A 12 -0.70 7.00 -2.23
N ILE A 13 -0.60 7.95 -1.29
CA ILE A 13 -1.76 8.61 -0.69
C ILE A 13 -1.56 10.12 -0.70
N ALA A 14 -2.59 10.85 -1.14
CA ALA A 14 -2.65 12.29 -0.94
C ALA A 14 -2.75 12.63 0.55
N TYR A 15 -1.90 13.52 1.01
CA TYR A 15 -1.77 13.85 2.42
C TYR A 15 -1.77 15.36 2.66
N THR A 16 -2.35 15.74 3.79
CA THR A 16 -2.33 17.12 4.31
C THR A 16 -2.34 17.08 5.83
N ASP A 17 -1.54 17.95 6.45
CA ASP A 17 -1.64 18.19 7.89
C ASP A 17 -2.89 19.05 8.21
N LYS A 18 -3.31 19.90 7.27
CA LYS A 18 -4.51 20.75 7.39
C LYS A 18 -5.69 20.10 6.68
N GLN A 19 -6.66 19.62 7.45
CA GLN A 19 -7.88 19.06 6.88
C GLN A 19 -8.69 20.14 6.15
N SER A 20 -9.27 19.77 5.01
CA SER A 20 -10.18 20.61 4.22
C SER A 20 -11.38 19.77 3.78
N PRO A 21 -12.43 20.39 3.20
CA PRO A 21 -13.54 19.65 2.60
C PRO A 21 -13.11 18.69 1.47
N PHE A 22 -11.94 18.92 0.87
CA PHE A 22 -11.43 18.13 -0.25
C PHE A 22 -10.47 17.02 0.16
N LEU A 23 -9.78 17.16 1.30
CA LEU A 23 -8.82 16.18 1.78
C LEU A 23 -8.68 16.19 3.30
N ASN A 24 -8.74 15.01 3.89
CA ASN A 24 -8.43 14.75 5.28
C ASN A 24 -7.47 13.56 5.41
N GLN A 25 -7.16 13.16 6.63
CA GLN A 25 -6.19 12.07 6.90
C GLN A 25 -6.84 10.68 6.96
N ALA A 26 -8.10 10.50 6.55
CA ALA A 26 -8.82 9.24 6.71
C ALA A 26 -8.12 8.07 6.00
N SER A 27 -7.62 8.27 4.79
CA SER A 27 -6.89 7.22 4.05
C SER A 27 -5.61 6.81 4.77
N ARG A 28 -4.82 7.77 5.26
CA ARG A 28 -3.61 7.49 6.07
C ARG A 28 -3.98 6.66 7.31
N ASN A 29 -4.97 7.11 8.07
CA ASN A 29 -5.37 6.46 9.32
C ASN A 29 -5.92 5.05 9.09
N PHE A 30 -6.65 4.84 7.99
CA PHE A 30 -7.10 3.52 7.57
C PHE A 30 -5.92 2.58 7.32
N HIS A 31 -4.93 3.00 6.53
CA HIS A 31 -3.74 2.17 6.27
C HIS A 31 -2.92 1.93 7.54
N ASP A 32 -2.76 2.93 8.40
CA ASP A 32 -2.10 2.81 9.71
C ASP A 32 -2.77 1.73 10.58
N SER A 33 -4.10 1.73 10.69
CA SER A 33 -4.86 0.71 11.42
C SER A 33 -4.70 -0.71 10.85
N LEU A 34 -4.37 -0.81 9.55
CA LEU A 34 -4.07 -2.08 8.90
C LEU A 34 -2.61 -2.50 9.10
N GLY A 35 -1.78 -1.72 9.79
CA GLY A 35 -0.37 -2.00 10.02
C GLY A 35 0.54 -1.62 8.85
N PHE A 36 0.18 -0.57 8.09
CA PHE A 36 1.11 0.08 7.18
C PHE A 36 1.92 1.15 7.91
N GLU A 37 3.17 1.32 7.51
CA GLU A 37 4.11 2.30 8.06
C GLU A 37 4.41 3.37 7.01
N LEU A 38 4.59 4.63 7.43
CA LEU A 38 5.02 5.71 6.55
C LEU A 38 6.49 5.52 6.15
N VAL A 39 6.76 5.40 4.84
CA VAL A 39 8.12 5.16 4.31
C VAL A 39 8.64 6.29 3.41
N GLY A 40 7.77 7.22 3.01
CA GLY A 40 8.19 8.38 2.22
C GLY A 40 7.14 9.49 2.21
N ARG A 41 7.61 10.73 2.08
CA ARG A 41 6.76 11.92 1.97
C ARG A 41 7.40 12.89 0.97
N PHE A 42 6.61 13.32 0.00
CA PHE A 42 6.95 14.32 -1.00
C PHE A 42 6.17 15.58 -0.68
N HIS A 43 6.89 16.66 -0.35
CA HIS A 43 6.29 17.91 0.10
C HIS A 43 5.79 18.74 -1.08
N GLN A 44 4.56 19.26 -0.96
CA GLN A 44 3.93 20.15 -1.95
C GLN A 44 4.06 19.62 -3.39
N SER A 45 3.90 18.30 -3.56
CA SER A 45 4.11 17.63 -4.83
C SER A 45 2.89 17.66 -5.75
N GLY A 46 1.73 18.11 -5.24
CA GLY A 46 0.52 18.28 -6.03
C GLY A 46 -0.20 19.57 -5.70
N TYR A 47 -0.71 20.27 -6.72
CA TYR A 47 -1.51 21.48 -6.57
C TYR A 47 -2.89 21.27 -7.17
N LYS A 48 -3.95 21.46 -6.35
CA LYS A 48 -5.35 21.35 -6.78
C LYS A 48 -6.25 22.11 -5.80
N PHE A 49 -7.39 22.64 -6.27
CA PHE A 49 -8.32 23.41 -5.43
C PHE A 49 -7.65 24.58 -4.68
N GLU A 50 -6.73 25.27 -5.37
CA GLU A 50 -5.92 26.36 -4.80
C GLU A 50 -5.10 25.97 -3.55
N GLN A 51 -4.82 24.66 -3.41
CA GLN A 51 -4.10 24.10 -2.28
C GLN A 51 -2.95 23.20 -2.75
N TRP A 52 -1.83 23.30 -2.03
CA TRP A 52 -0.73 22.35 -2.14
C TRP A 52 -0.95 21.15 -1.22
N PHE A 53 -0.67 19.96 -1.74
CA PHE A 53 -0.76 18.69 -1.05
C PHE A 53 0.57 17.94 -1.12
N ASP A 54 0.81 17.16 -0.08
CA ASP A 54 1.93 16.24 -0.02
C ASP A 54 1.49 14.87 -0.54
N MET A 55 2.38 14.12 -1.18
CA MET A 55 2.17 12.68 -1.42
C MET A 55 2.95 11.87 -0.41
N ILE A 56 2.30 10.92 0.26
CA ILE A 56 2.97 9.95 1.11
C ILE A 56 2.97 8.56 0.49
N TRP A 57 4.03 7.81 0.77
CA TRP A 57 4.10 6.37 0.54
C TRP A 57 4.05 5.65 1.88
N MET A 58 3.15 4.69 1.99
CA MET A 58 3.07 3.78 3.12
C MET A 58 3.33 2.34 2.67
N GLU A 59 4.02 1.55 3.50
CA GLU A 59 4.40 0.17 3.23
C GLU A 59 3.83 -0.77 4.31
N LYS A 60 3.35 -1.95 3.90
CA LYS A 60 3.08 -3.07 4.82
C LYS A 60 3.78 -4.32 4.33
N ARG A 61 4.63 -4.91 5.18
CA ARG A 61 5.24 -6.21 4.94
C ARG A 61 4.28 -7.34 5.29
N ILE A 62 4.04 -8.24 4.33
CA ILE A 62 3.17 -9.42 4.47
C ILE A 62 3.93 -10.75 4.31
N GLY A 63 5.21 -10.71 3.97
CA GLY A 63 6.07 -11.89 3.84
C GLY A 63 7.54 -11.62 4.18
N LYS A 64 8.36 -12.67 4.23
CA LYS A 64 9.82 -12.55 4.47
C LYS A 64 10.56 -12.44 3.14
N HIS A 65 11.47 -11.49 3.03
CA HIS A 65 12.46 -11.47 1.96
C HIS A 65 13.53 -12.52 2.24
N THR A 66 13.73 -13.45 1.33
CA THR A 66 14.77 -14.49 1.43
C THR A 66 15.70 -14.43 0.23
N SER A 67 16.86 -15.08 0.33
CA SER A 67 17.75 -15.29 -0.81
C SER A 67 18.06 -16.78 -0.93
N PRO A 68 17.67 -17.46 -2.03
CA PRO A 68 16.98 -16.92 -3.20
C PRO A 68 15.48 -16.64 -2.95
N MET A 69 14.87 -15.82 -3.81
CA MET A 69 13.42 -15.67 -3.91
C MET A 69 12.86 -16.53 -5.04
N ASN A 70 11.71 -17.17 -4.81
CA ASN A 70 10.91 -17.73 -5.90
C ASN A 70 10.22 -16.58 -6.67
N PRO A 71 10.04 -16.72 -7.99
CA PRO A 71 9.31 -15.72 -8.78
C PRO A 71 7.85 -15.63 -8.33
N PRO A 72 7.20 -14.46 -8.50
CA PRO A 72 5.79 -14.33 -8.24
C PRO A 72 4.95 -15.30 -9.08
N ARG A 73 3.85 -15.78 -8.52
CA ARG A 73 2.88 -16.68 -9.16
C ARG A 73 1.60 -15.95 -9.52
N GLN A 74 0.93 -16.40 -10.58
CA GLN A 74 -0.36 -15.83 -10.96
C GLN A 74 -1.45 -16.24 -9.97
N PHE A 75 -2.50 -15.44 -9.86
CA PHE A 75 -3.61 -15.75 -8.94
C PHE A 75 -4.33 -17.06 -9.34
N GLY A 76 -4.56 -17.30 -10.63
CA GLY A 76 -5.25 -18.51 -11.13
C GLY A 76 -4.55 -19.81 -10.71
N GLU A 77 -3.22 -19.85 -10.82
CA GLU A 77 -2.39 -21.00 -10.43
C GLU A 77 -2.52 -21.40 -8.95
N ILE A 78 -2.91 -20.45 -8.09
CA ILE A 78 -3.09 -20.66 -6.66
C ILE A 78 -4.54 -21.03 -6.36
N TYR A 79 -5.47 -20.32 -7.00
CA TYR A 79 -6.89 -20.51 -6.80
C TYR A 79 -7.37 -21.90 -7.23
N ASP A 80 -6.88 -22.39 -8.37
CA ASP A 80 -7.25 -23.72 -8.88
C ASP A 80 -6.75 -24.83 -7.94
N LYS A 81 -5.52 -24.70 -7.41
CA LYS A 81 -4.97 -25.63 -6.40
C LYS A 81 -5.72 -25.64 -5.08
N ALA A 82 -6.39 -24.54 -4.72
CA ALA A 82 -7.19 -24.47 -3.50
C ALA A 82 -8.55 -25.18 -3.68
N LYS A 83 -9.11 -25.18 -4.89
CA LYS A 83 -10.34 -25.90 -5.22
C LYS A 83 -10.14 -27.42 -5.30
N ASP A 84 -9.03 -27.88 -5.85
CA ASP A 84 -8.71 -29.31 -5.95
C ASP A 84 -8.48 -30.00 -4.59
N LYS A 85 -8.37 -29.21 -3.50
CA LYS A 85 -8.17 -29.69 -2.12
C LYS A 85 -9.43 -29.59 -1.25
N SER A 86 -10.56 -29.14 -1.81
CA SER A 86 -11.84 -28.94 -1.11
C SER A 86 -12.88 -30.00 -1.43
#